data_AF-A0A7S2DMK1-F1
#
_entry.id   AF-A0A7S2DMK1-F1
#
_cell.length_a   1.000
_cell.length_b   1.000
_cell.length_c   1.000
_cell.angle_alpha   90.00
_cell.angle_beta   90.00
_cell.angle_gamma   90.00
#
_symmetry.space_group_name_H-M   'P 1'
#
loop_
_entity.id
_entity.type
_entity.pdbx_description
1 polymer ?
#
loop_
_entity_poly.entity_id
_entity_poly.type
_entity_poly.pdbx_seq_one_letter_code
_entity_poly.pdbx_strand_id
1 'polypeptide(L)'
;DNSRQKYFRTYQAVPAKGGNPAYERMIEEKHFDIGGVCRVDSHFGLGQPYLSRKHFYENQRMKSEQLFFVEDERTMQARKTGHWREYYEGGNIKVEMQYDANGVRCGFCKRYGPDGSLEWVKDYTKDYIERIGEFNAKKGKIALSAAEAAAVLGYPEGKMPKDSSEVDRVYRKVCMPLHPDKSPDPDANEKFIEVSRAREVLLRYFSEKK
;
A
#
# COMPACT_ATOMS: atom_id res chain seq x y z
N ASP A 1 5.28 -38.13 18.29
CA ASP A 1 5.79 -36.91 18.93
C ASP A 1 7.25 -36.77 18.51
N ASN A 2 7.52 -36.03 17.43
CA ASN A 2 8.89 -35.83 17.00
C ASN A 2 9.46 -34.71 17.86
N SER A 3 10.42 -35.05 18.72
CA SER A 3 11.16 -34.22 19.69
C SER A 3 11.92 -33.01 19.10
N ARG A 4 11.47 -32.47 17.96
CA ARG A 4 12.08 -31.36 17.25
C ARG A 4 11.62 -30.03 17.83
N GLN A 5 12.57 -29.10 17.91
CA GLN A 5 12.36 -27.77 18.45
C GLN A 5 11.33 -27.00 17.62
N LYS A 6 10.18 -26.68 18.24
CA LYS A 6 9.09 -25.94 17.58
C LYS A 6 9.39 -24.44 17.46
N TYR A 7 10.10 -23.90 18.44
CA TYR A 7 10.51 -22.49 18.45
C TYR A 7 11.81 -22.29 19.24
N PHE A 8 12.45 -21.16 18.98
CA PHE A 8 13.67 -20.70 19.64
C PHE A 8 13.50 -19.22 19.98
N ARG A 9 13.89 -18.80 21.19
CA ARG A 9 13.87 -17.40 21.61
C ARG A 9 15.12 -17.06 22.41
N THR A 10 15.64 -15.86 22.20
CA THR A 10 16.71 -15.27 23.02
C THR A 10 16.23 -13.99 23.68
N TYR A 11 16.81 -13.69 24.84
CA TYR A 11 16.42 -12.56 25.65
C TYR A 11 17.65 -11.78 26.11
N GLN A 12 17.48 -10.48 26.29
CA GLN A 12 18.43 -9.59 26.91
C GLN A 12 17.79 -8.99 28.17
N ALA A 13 18.47 -9.09 29.30
CA ALA A 13 18.04 -8.43 30.52
C ALA A 13 18.17 -6.90 30.36
N VAL A 14 17.07 -6.18 30.57
CA VAL A 14 17.03 -4.73 30.59
C VAL A 14 16.88 -4.27 32.05
N PRO A 15 17.85 -3.52 32.60
CA PRO A 15 17.79 -3.09 33.99
C PRO A 15 16.70 -2.04 34.22
N ALA A 16 16.29 -1.87 35.47
CA ALA A 16 15.36 -0.82 35.87
C ALA A 16 15.95 0.58 35.57
N LYS A 17 15.13 1.51 35.06
CA LYS A 17 15.55 2.88 34.73
C LYS A 17 14.39 3.87 34.88
N GLY A 18 14.60 4.94 35.66
CA GLY A 18 13.65 6.07 35.75
C GLY A 18 12.23 5.66 36.15
N GLY A 19 12.08 4.86 37.21
CA GLY A 19 10.77 4.38 37.70
C GLY A 19 10.22 3.15 36.97
N ASN A 20 10.82 2.73 35.85
CA ASN A 20 10.45 1.50 35.16
C ASN A 20 11.18 0.27 35.75
N PRO A 21 10.47 -0.84 36.07
CA PRO A 21 11.11 -2.06 36.53
C PRO A 21 11.95 -2.74 35.44
N ALA A 22 12.89 -3.58 35.87
CA ALA A 22 13.65 -4.43 34.96
C ALA A 22 12.72 -5.39 34.21
N TYR A 23 13.10 -5.77 32.99
CA TYR A 23 12.35 -6.74 32.17
C TYR A 23 13.28 -7.48 31.21
N GLU A 24 12.80 -8.58 30.64
CA GLU A 24 13.51 -9.33 29.60
C GLU A 24 13.02 -8.90 28.22
N ARG A 25 13.92 -8.33 27.42
CA ARG A 25 13.66 -7.96 26.03
C ARG A 25 13.90 -9.18 25.15
N MET A 26 12.90 -9.61 24.39
CA MET A 26 13.12 -10.61 23.33
C MET A 26 14.06 -10.01 22.28
N ILE A 27 15.12 -10.73 21.89
CA ILE A 27 16.08 -10.29 20.88
C ILE A 27 15.82 -11.01 19.55
N GLU A 28 15.61 -12.31 19.62
CA GLU A 28 15.36 -13.14 18.46
C GLU A 28 14.27 -14.16 18.80
N GLU A 29 13.40 -14.41 17.84
CA GLU A 29 12.37 -15.44 17.92
C GLU A 29 12.25 -16.16 16.58
N LYS A 30 12.47 -17.47 16.59
CA LYS A 30 12.36 -18.34 15.42
C LYS A 30 11.32 -19.42 15.62
N HIS A 31 10.56 -19.72 14.58
CA HIS A 31 9.56 -20.79 14.56
C HIS A 31 9.90 -21.78 13.45
N PHE A 32 9.79 -23.07 13.76
CA PHE A 32 10.13 -24.15 12.84
C PHE A 32 8.90 -25.00 12.54
N ASP A 33 8.78 -25.51 11.32
CA ASP A 33 7.77 -26.51 11.00
C ASP A 33 8.18 -27.92 11.48
N ILE A 34 7.33 -28.92 11.20
CA ILE A 34 7.58 -30.32 11.62
C ILE A 34 8.85 -30.92 10.98
N GLY A 35 9.28 -30.37 9.84
CA GLY A 35 10.53 -30.70 9.16
C GLY A 35 11.76 -30.11 9.85
N GLY A 36 11.60 -29.15 10.76
CA GLY A 36 12.69 -28.37 11.34
C GLY A 36 13.11 -27.18 10.47
N VAL A 37 12.33 -26.85 9.44
CA VAL A 37 12.58 -25.72 8.54
C VAL A 37 12.08 -24.45 9.22
N CYS A 38 12.96 -23.45 9.38
CA CYS A 38 12.57 -22.14 9.94
C CYS A 38 11.55 -21.47 9.01
N ARG A 39 10.41 -21.05 9.57
CA ARG A 39 9.30 -20.40 8.86
C ARG A 39 9.12 -18.94 9.23
N VAL A 40 9.54 -18.57 10.42
CA VAL A 40 9.44 -17.22 10.95
C VAL A 40 10.73 -16.90 11.69
N ASP A 41 11.28 -15.73 11.43
CA ASP A 41 12.41 -15.15 12.13
C ASP A 41 12.06 -13.69 12.48
N SER A 42 11.95 -13.40 13.76
CA SER A 42 11.72 -12.05 14.27
C SER A 42 12.93 -11.61 15.08
N HIS A 43 13.46 -10.42 14.79
CA HIS A 43 14.68 -9.92 15.42
C HIS A 43 14.57 -8.43 15.75
N PHE A 44 14.89 -8.07 17.00
CA PHE A 44 15.02 -6.67 17.39
C PHE A 44 16.37 -6.12 16.95
N GLY A 45 16.38 -4.92 16.37
CA GLY A 45 17.60 -4.17 16.13
C GLY A 45 18.38 -3.95 17.44
N LEU A 46 19.68 -4.20 17.41
CA LEU A 46 20.56 -4.00 18.55
C LEU A 46 20.47 -2.56 19.04
N GLY A 47 19.95 -2.37 20.26
CA GLY A 47 19.76 -1.04 20.87
C GLY A 47 18.73 -0.13 20.18
N GLN A 48 17.91 -0.65 19.26
CA GLN A 48 16.91 0.14 18.56
C GLN A 48 15.50 -0.46 18.71
N PRO A 49 14.44 0.37 18.79
CA PRO A 49 13.06 -0.09 18.93
C PRO A 49 12.47 -0.58 17.60
N TYR A 50 13.26 -1.28 16.80
CA TYR A 50 12.82 -1.83 15.52
C TYR A 50 12.78 -3.34 15.57
N LEU A 51 11.64 -3.92 15.23
CA LEU A 51 11.46 -5.37 15.08
C LEU A 51 11.40 -5.70 13.60
N SER A 52 12.40 -6.43 13.10
CA SER A 52 12.34 -7.05 11.78
C SER A 52 11.63 -8.39 11.90
N ARG A 53 10.68 -8.67 11.01
CA ARG A 53 10.02 -9.97 10.90
C ARG A 53 10.14 -10.49 9.49
N LYS A 54 10.66 -11.70 9.36
CA LYS A 54 10.86 -12.42 8.11
C LYS A 54 10.08 -13.72 8.15
N HIS A 55 9.46 -14.07 7.03
CA HIS A 55 8.83 -15.37 6.84
C HIS A 55 9.51 -16.08 5.68
N PHE A 56 9.55 -17.41 5.74
CA PHE A 56 10.22 -18.25 4.75
C PHE A 56 9.28 -19.32 4.17
N TYR A 57 9.47 -19.63 2.89
CA TYR A 57 8.91 -20.79 2.22
C TYR A 57 9.60 -22.08 2.68
N GLU A 58 9.07 -23.24 2.27
CA GLU A 58 9.66 -24.55 2.62
C GLU A 58 11.06 -24.69 2.07
N ASN A 59 11.27 -24.16 0.87
CA ASN A 59 12.56 -24.09 0.19
C ASN A 59 13.53 -23.04 0.80
N GLN A 60 13.22 -22.48 1.97
CA GLN A 60 13.99 -21.45 2.67
C GLN A 60 14.15 -20.12 1.92
N ARG A 61 13.42 -19.91 0.82
CA ARG A 61 13.35 -18.58 0.19
C ARG A 61 12.50 -17.63 1.01
N MET A 62 12.83 -16.35 0.94
CA MET A 62 12.07 -15.29 1.58
C MET A 62 10.63 -15.30 1.06
N LYS A 63 9.67 -15.28 1.98
CA LYS A 63 8.24 -15.14 1.69
C LYS A 63 7.77 -13.72 1.97
N SER A 64 8.22 -13.14 3.06
CA SER A 64 7.98 -11.73 3.35
C SER A 64 9.01 -11.19 4.33
N GLU A 65 9.24 -9.88 4.25
CA GLU A 65 10.02 -9.11 5.20
C GLU A 65 9.25 -7.86 5.60
N GLN A 66 9.25 -7.56 6.89
CA GLN A 66 8.44 -6.51 7.50
C GLN A 66 9.28 -5.84 8.58
N LEU A 67 9.16 -4.52 8.68
CA LEU A 67 9.78 -3.74 9.73
C LEU A 67 8.70 -3.05 10.57
N PHE A 68 8.86 -3.11 11.88
CA PHE A 68 7.97 -2.48 12.84
C PHE A 68 8.77 -1.58 13.76
N PHE A 69 8.22 -0.42 14.09
CA PHE A 69 8.67 0.37 15.23
C PHE A 69 7.87 -0.07 16.46
N VAL A 70 8.56 -0.52 17.50
CA VAL A 70 7.96 -1.02 18.74
C VAL A 70 7.88 0.15 19.73
N GLU A 71 6.65 0.56 20.05
CA GLU A 71 6.37 1.68 20.95
C GLU A 71 6.54 1.28 22.41
N ASP A 72 6.17 0.04 22.74
CA ASP A 72 6.32 -0.54 24.06
C ASP A 72 6.73 -2.01 23.93
N GLU A 73 7.95 -2.31 24.37
CA GLU A 73 8.54 -3.65 24.30
C GLU A 73 7.93 -4.63 25.32
N ARG A 74 7.21 -4.13 26.34
CA ARG A 74 6.52 -4.98 27.33
C ARG A 74 5.19 -5.50 26.79
N THR A 75 4.40 -4.61 26.19
CA THR A 75 3.11 -4.96 25.59
C THR A 75 3.25 -5.41 24.14
N MET A 76 4.43 -5.24 23.53
CA MET A 76 4.71 -5.45 22.11
C MET A 76 3.79 -4.61 21.20
N GLN A 77 3.33 -3.46 21.71
CA GLN A 77 2.63 -2.48 20.89
C GLN A 77 3.60 -1.93 19.84
N ALA A 78 3.23 -2.07 18.56
CA ALA A 78 4.10 -1.71 17.46
C ALA A 78 3.30 -1.16 16.29
N ARG A 79 3.94 -0.28 15.53
CA ARG A 79 3.43 0.27 14.27
C ARG A 79 4.31 -0.13 13.10
N LYS A 80 3.71 -0.17 11.91
CA LYS A 80 4.44 -0.47 10.66
C LYS A 80 5.42 0.65 10.37
N THR A 81 6.56 0.33 9.77
CA THR A 81 7.52 1.34 9.30
C THR A 81 8.43 0.74 8.23
N GLY A 82 9.12 1.59 7.47
CA GLY A 82 10.08 1.15 6.46
C GLY A 82 9.46 0.30 5.35
N HIS A 83 10.27 -0.59 4.77
CA HIS A 83 9.85 -1.43 3.66
C HIS A 83 9.17 -2.72 4.13
N TRP A 84 8.07 -3.04 3.46
CA TRP A 84 7.33 -4.28 3.60
C TRP A 84 7.29 -4.94 2.24
N ARG A 85 7.89 -6.13 2.13
CA ARG A 85 7.93 -6.87 0.87
C ARG A 85 7.37 -8.26 1.04
N GLU A 86 6.66 -8.71 0.03
CA GLU A 86 6.26 -10.10 -0.15
C GLU A 86 6.86 -10.61 -1.44
N TYR A 87 7.20 -11.89 -1.47
CA TYR A 87 7.86 -12.54 -2.59
C TYR A 87 7.05 -13.75 -3.02
N TYR A 88 7.09 -14.09 -4.30
CA TYR A 88 6.68 -15.40 -4.78
C TYR A 88 7.70 -16.46 -4.34
N GLU A 89 7.31 -17.73 -4.35
CA GLU A 89 8.20 -18.84 -4.03
C GLU A 89 9.40 -18.94 -5.02
N GLY A 90 9.24 -18.39 -6.22
CA GLY A 90 10.30 -18.19 -7.20
C GLY A 90 11.38 -17.18 -6.78
N GLY A 91 11.12 -16.36 -5.76
CA GLY A 91 11.99 -15.28 -5.28
C GLY A 91 11.68 -13.91 -5.86
N ASN A 92 10.88 -13.85 -6.94
CA ASN A 92 10.43 -12.59 -7.52
C ASN A 92 9.56 -11.81 -6.54
N ILE A 93 9.70 -10.48 -6.52
CA ILE A 93 8.88 -9.62 -5.66
C ILE A 93 7.42 -9.69 -6.11
N LYS A 94 6.52 -9.82 -5.14
CA LYS A 94 5.07 -9.88 -5.32
C LYS A 94 4.42 -8.57 -4.90
N VAL A 95 4.86 -8.02 -3.76
CA VAL A 95 4.35 -6.77 -3.20
C VAL A 95 5.51 -5.97 -2.65
N GLU A 96 5.51 -4.67 -2.90
CA GLU A 96 6.39 -3.72 -2.22
C GLU A 96 5.55 -2.58 -1.66
N MET A 97 5.61 -2.37 -0.35
CA MET A 97 4.99 -1.25 0.34
C MET A 97 6.05 -0.51 1.17
N GLN A 98 5.84 0.78 1.37
CA GLN A 98 6.66 1.59 2.25
C GLN A 98 5.77 2.31 3.26
N TYR A 99 6.25 2.40 4.49
CA TYR A 99 5.57 3.06 5.60
C TYR A 99 6.48 4.10 6.24
N ASP A 100 5.91 5.24 6.61
CA ASP A 100 6.62 6.32 7.29
C ASP A 100 6.82 6.03 8.80
N ALA A 101 7.31 7.02 9.53
CA ALA A 101 7.54 6.91 10.97
C ALA A 101 6.24 6.80 11.79
N ASN A 102 5.07 7.09 11.21
CA ASN A 102 3.75 7.04 11.84
C ASN A 102 2.95 5.80 11.43
N GLY A 103 3.50 4.94 10.58
CA GLY A 103 2.82 3.76 10.06
C GLY A 103 1.82 4.05 8.94
N VAL A 104 1.92 5.21 8.30
CA VAL A 104 1.13 5.57 7.12
C VAL A 104 1.89 5.13 5.86
N ARG A 105 1.17 4.59 4.87
CA ARG A 105 1.78 4.24 3.58
C ARG A 105 2.39 5.48 2.93
N CYS A 106 3.59 5.37 2.41
CA CYS A 106 4.30 6.44 1.72
C CYS A 106 4.99 5.91 0.46
N GLY A 107 5.48 6.82 -0.38
CA GLY A 107 6.18 6.48 -1.62
C GLY A 107 5.33 5.67 -2.60
N PHE A 108 5.96 4.91 -3.49
CA PHE A 108 5.25 4.05 -4.43
C PHE A 108 5.01 2.67 -3.83
N CYS A 109 3.75 2.31 -3.62
CA CYS A 109 3.37 0.95 -3.28
C CYS A 109 3.00 0.20 -4.55
N LYS A 110 3.53 -1.02 -4.72
CA LYS A 110 3.43 -1.80 -5.97
C LYS A 110 3.02 -3.24 -5.69
N ARG A 111 2.29 -3.83 -6.64
CA ARG A 111 2.04 -5.27 -6.73
C ARG A 111 2.42 -5.75 -8.12
N TYR A 112 3.07 -6.89 -8.16
CA TYR A 112 3.57 -7.53 -9.37
C TYR A 112 2.90 -8.89 -9.57
N GLY A 113 2.75 -9.29 -10.83
CA GLY A 113 2.36 -10.63 -11.21
C GLY A 113 3.54 -11.62 -11.11
N PRO A 114 3.29 -12.94 -11.19
CA PRO A 114 4.34 -13.96 -11.08
C PRO A 114 5.43 -13.85 -12.16
N ASP A 115 5.08 -13.30 -13.32
CA ASP A 115 5.96 -13.02 -14.45
C ASP A 115 6.78 -11.72 -14.30
N GLY A 116 6.57 -10.97 -13.21
CA GLY A 116 7.20 -9.68 -12.94
C GLY A 116 6.47 -8.48 -13.54
N SER A 117 5.33 -8.69 -14.20
CA SER A 117 4.50 -7.58 -14.72
C SER A 117 3.95 -6.73 -13.57
N LEU A 118 3.91 -5.40 -13.75
CA LEU A 118 3.31 -4.50 -12.76
C LEU A 118 1.78 -4.57 -12.87
N GLU A 119 1.12 -5.13 -11.86
CA GLU A 119 -0.34 -5.25 -11.84
C GLU A 119 -1.02 -4.04 -11.21
N TRP A 120 -0.34 -3.38 -10.27
CA TRP A 120 -0.88 -2.27 -9.52
C TRP A 120 0.23 -1.39 -8.97
N VAL A 121 0.03 -0.07 -9.07
CA VAL A 121 0.85 0.92 -8.39
C VAL A 121 -0.04 1.99 -7.78
N LYS A 122 0.33 2.45 -6.59
CA LYS A 122 -0.25 3.63 -5.97
C LYS A 122 0.85 4.53 -5.45
N ASP A 123 0.76 5.78 -5.85
CA ASP A 123 1.58 6.86 -5.35
C ASP A 123 1.03 7.34 -4.00
N TYR A 124 1.87 7.28 -2.96
CA TYR A 124 1.67 7.82 -1.62
C TYR A 124 2.81 8.79 -1.27
N THR A 125 3.47 9.40 -2.25
CA THR A 125 4.45 10.46 -2.01
C THR A 125 3.78 11.65 -1.32
N LYS A 126 4.59 12.46 -0.61
CA LYS A 126 4.11 13.64 0.11
C LYS A 126 3.37 14.59 -0.84
N ASP A 127 3.89 14.79 -2.04
CA ASP A 127 3.29 15.62 -3.08
C ASP A 127 1.93 15.09 -3.53
N TYR A 128 1.75 13.77 -3.64
CA TYR A 128 0.45 13.16 -3.92
C TYR A 128 -0.54 13.37 -2.77
N ILE A 129 -0.09 13.23 -1.52
CA ILE A 129 -0.94 13.43 -0.33
C ILE A 129 -1.38 14.90 -0.21
N GLU A 130 -0.45 15.84 -0.39
CA GLU A 130 -0.74 17.27 -0.38
C GLU A 130 -1.72 17.64 -1.50
N ARG A 131 -1.48 17.18 -2.73
CA ARG A 131 -2.38 17.39 -3.87
C ARG A 131 -3.77 16.78 -3.64
N ILE A 132 -3.87 15.59 -3.05
CA ILE A 132 -5.15 14.99 -2.67
C ILE A 132 -5.83 15.79 -1.54
N GLY A 133 -5.06 16.32 -0.59
CA GLY A 133 -5.55 17.20 0.46
C GLY A 133 -6.18 18.47 -0.11
N GLU A 134 -5.47 19.17 -0.98
CA GLU A 134 -5.97 20.34 -1.71
C GLU A 134 -7.18 20.00 -2.57
N PHE A 135 -7.12 18.88 -3.29
CA PHE A 135 -8.21 18.40 -4.13
C PHE A 135 -9.48 18.08 -3.34
N ASN A 136 -9.36 17.46 -2.16
CA ASN A 136 -10.48 17.17 -1.27
C ASN A 136 -11.02 18.45 -0.61
N ALA A 137 -10.16 19.42 -0.28
CA ALA A 137 -10.59 20.75 0.14
C ALA A 137 -11.39 21.48 -0.96
N LYS A 138 -11.02 21.28 -2.23
CA LYS A 138 -11.77 21.77 -3.41
C LYS A 138 -13.03 20.95 -3.71
N LYS A 139 -13.11 19.67 -3.32
CA LYS A 139 -14.26 18.77 -3.56
C LYS A 139 -15.54 19.26 -2.86
N GLY A 140 -15.42 20.04 -1.80
CA GLY A 140 -16.55 20.74 -1.18
C GLY A 140 -17.08 21.96 -1.96
N LYS A 141 -16.48 22.34 -3.10
CA LYS A 141 -16.76 23.60 -3.79
C LYS A 141 -17.00 23.51 -5.31
N ILE A 142 -16.92 22.35 -5.96
CA ILE A 142 -17.09 22.25 -7.42
C ILE A 142 -18.08 21.14 -7.78
N ALA A 143 -19.31 21.53 -8.12
CA ALA A 143 -20.30 20.66 -8.74
C ALA A 143 -20.23 20.87 -10.26
N LEU A 144 -19.63 19.92 -10.98
CA LEU A 144 -19.77 19.88 -12.44
C LEU A 144 -21.22 19.56 -12.79
N SER A 145 -21.80 20.32 -13.71
CA SER A 145 -23.03 19.94 -14.40
C SER A 145 -22.77 18.75 -15.34
N ALA A 146 -23.84 18.06 -15.74
CA ALA A 146 -23.73 16.94 -16.69
C ALA A 146 -23.15 17.37 -18.04
N ALA A 147 -23.39 18.61 -18.48
CA ALA A 147 -22.86 19.15 -19.73
C ALA A 147 -21.34 19.41 -19.64
N GLU A 148 -20.87 20.00 -18.55
CA GLU A 148 -19.44 20.21 -18.31
C GLU A 148 -18.70 18.88 -18.20
N ALA A 149 -19.31 17.89 -17.53
CA ALA A 149 -18.77 16.53 -17.48
C ALA A 149 -18.67 15.87 -18.87
N ALA A 150 -19.66 16.08 -19.75
CA ALA A 150 -19.57 15.60 -21.13
C ALA A 150 -18.42 16.28 -21.90
N ALA A 151 -18.25 17.60 -21.74
CA ALA A 151 -17.16 18.34 -22.37
C ALA A 151 -15.77 17.81 -21.93
N VAL A 152 -15.60 17.51 -20.64
CA VAL A 152 -14.36 16.91 -20.09
C VAL A 152 -14.04 15.54 -20.73
N LEU A 153 -15.05 14.74 -21.08
CA LEU A 153 -14.86 13.47 -21.81
C LEU A 153 -14.64 13.65 -23.32
N GLY A 154 -14.51 14.90 -23.80
CA GLY A 154 -14.25 15.23 -25.19
C GLY A 154 -15.49 15.25 -26.08
N TYR A 155 -16.69 15.37 -25.51
CA TYR A 155 -17.90 15.57 -26.30
C TYR A 155 -18.00 17.03 -26.76
N PRO A 156 -18.45 17.30 -28.00
CA PRO A 156 -18.74 18.65 -28.46
C PRO A 156 -19.81 19.32 -27.60
N GLU A 157 -19.81 20.65 -27.57
CA GLU A 157 -20.78 21.44 -26.82
C GLU A 157 -22.23 21.02 -27.15
N GLY A 158 -23.03 20.83 -26.12
CA GLY A 158 -24.42 20.39 -26.23
C GLY A 158 -24.62 18.91 -26.59
N LYS A 159 -23.56 18.12 -26.83
CA LYS A 159 -23.67 16.67 -27.05
C LYS A 159 -23.44 15.89 -25.76
N MET A 160 -24.39 15.02 -25.46
CA MET A 160 -24.31 14.09 -24.34
C MET A 160 -23.96 12.68 -24.83
N PRO A 161 -23.32 11.86 -23.97
CA PRO A 161 -23.26 10.41 -24.17
C PRO A 161 -24.67 9.83 -24.33
N LYS A 162 -24.80 8.70 -25.03
CA LYS A 162 -26.09 8.01 -25.20
C LYS A 162 -26.55 7.34 -23.91
N ASP A 163 -25.62 6.70 -23.20
CA ASP A 163 -25.89 5.92 -22.01
C ASP A 163 -24.63 5.77 -21.14
N SER A 164 -24.79 5.15 -19.97
CA SER A 164 -23.71 4.86 -19.03
C SER A 164 -22.61 3.94 -19.61
N SER A 165 -22.95 3.07 -20.56
CA SER A 165 -21.97 2.17 -21.20
C SER A 165 -21.06 2.94 -22.15
N GLU A 166 -21.60 3.92 -22.88
CA GLU A 166 -20.82 4.82 -23.71
C GLU A 166 -19.92 5.74 -22.88
N VAL A 167 -20.41 6.25 -21.74
CA VAL A 167 -19.58 6.99 -20.77
C VAL A 167 -18.36 6.17 -20.38
N ASP A 168 -18.56 4.91 -19.97
CA ASP A 168 -17.47 4.01 -19.55
C ASP A 168 -16.47 3.73 -20.67
N ARG A 169 -16.96 3.51 -21.89
CA ARG A 169 -16.11 3.27 -23.05
C ARG A 169 -15.23 4.47 -23.38
N VAL A 170 -15.81 5.67 -23.41
CA VAL A 170 -15.07 6.90 -23.72
C VAL A 170 -14.09 7.24 -22.60
N TYR A 171 -14.51 7.13 -21.34
CA TYR A 171 -13.64 7.29 -20.17
C TYR A 171 -12.37 6.44 -20.27
N ARG A 172 -12.50 5.14 -20.56
CA ARG A 172 -11.34 4.24 -20.70
C ARG A 172 -10.38 4.69 -21.80
N LYS A 173 -10.91 5.19 -22.93
CA LYS A 173 -10.11 5.70 -24.05
C LYS A 173 -9.34 6.97 -23.67
N VAL A 174 -9.99 7.90 -22.97
CA VAL A 174 -9.39 9.18 -22.52
C VAL A 174 -8.36 8.96 -21.42
N CYS A 175 -8.60 8.03 -20.49
CA CYS A 175 -7.70 7.70 -19.39
C CYS A 175 -6.44 6.94 -19.82
N MET A 176 -6.47 6.25 -20.96
CA MET A 176 -5.34 5.42 -21.41
C MET A 176 -4.02 6.22 -21.58
N PRO A 177 -3.97 7.40 -22.23
CA PRO A 177 -2.74 8.22 -22.30
C PRO A 177 -2.42 8.99 -21.00
N LEU A 178 -3.41 9.18 -20.12
CA LEU A 178 -3.27 9.94 -18.88
C LEU A 178 -2.78 9.09 -17.70
N HIS A 179 -2.61 7.78 -17.91
CA HIS A 179 -2.20 6.86 -16.85
C HIS A 179 -0.77 7.20 -16.36
N PRO A 180 -0.51 7.22 -15.03
CA PRO A 180 0.80 7.55 -14.47
C PRO A 180 1.96 6.70 -15.01
N ASP A 181 1.69 5.46 -15.41
CA ASP A 181 2.71 4.56 -16.00
C ASP A 181 3.01 4.85 -17.48
N LYS A 182 2.18 5.65 -18.17
CA LYS A 182 2.35 6.02 -19.59
C LYS A 182 2.73 7.47 -19.79
N SER A 183 2.52 8.32 -18.79
CA SER A 183 2.88 9.73 -18.81
C SER A 183 3.63 10.10 -17.53
N PRO A 184 4.90 10.55 -17.61
CA PRO A 184 5.62 11.09 -16.46
C PRO A 184 5.15 12.51 -16.09
N ASP A 185 4.22 13.10 -16.84
CA ASP A 185 3.71 14.45 -16.65
C ASP A 185 2.77 14.51 -15.42
N PRO A 186 3.12 15.30 -14.38
CA PRO A 186 2.25 15.53 -13.22
C PRO A 186 0.84 16.03 -13.57
N ASP A 187 0.71 16.79 -14.66
CA ASP A 187 -0.57 17.35 -15.14
C ASP A 187 -1.46 16.28 -15.79
N ALA A 188 -0.87 15.17 -16.26
CA ALA A 188 -1.63 14.05 -16.80
C ALA A 188 -2.44 13.33 -15.70
N ASN A 189 -1.90 13.28 -14.49
CA ASN A 189 -2.60 12.73 -13.33
C ASN A 189 -3.76 13.65 -12.90
N GLU A 190 -3.60 14.98 -12.97
CA GLU A 190 -4.68 15.93 -12.69
C GLU A 190 -5.82 15.80 -13.70
N LYS A 191 -5.50 15.69 -14.99
CA LYS A 191 -6.47 15.41 -16.06
C LYS A 191 -7.16 14.06 -15.90
N PHE A 192 -6.44 13.01 -15.47
CA PHE A 192 -7.04 11.71 -15.20
C PHE A 192 -8.13 11.79 -14.12
N ILE A 193 -7.87 12.58 -13.08
CA ILE A 193 -8.80 12.78 -11.98
C ILE A 193 -10.02 13.60 -12.45
N GLU A 194 -9.82 14.64 -13.25
CA GLU A 194 -10.89 15.44 -13.84
C GLU A 194 -11.82 14.58 -14.71
N VAL A 195 -11.24 13.73 -15.57
CA VAL A 195 -11.94 12.76 -16.42
C VAL A 195 -12.71 11.72 -15.60
N SER A 196 -12.17 11.31 -14.44
CA SER A 196 -12.86 10.40 -13.50
C SER A 196 -14.08 11.05 -12.85
N ARG A 197 -13.99 12.33 -12.46
CA ARG A 197 -15.13 13.09 -11.91
C ARG A 197 -16.24 13.28 -12.94
N ALA A 198 -15.86 13.61 -14.17
CA ALA A 198 -16.81 13.73 -15.27
C ALA A 198 -17.61 12.44 -15.49
N ARG A 199 -16.93 11.28 -15.42
CA ARG A 199 -17.60 9.97 -15.46
C ARG A 199 -18.62 9.81 -14.32
N GLU A 200 -18.24 10.09 -13.07
CA GLU A 200 -19.14 9.93 -11.92
C GLU A 200 -20.42 10.77 -12.06
N VAL A 201 -20.28 12.04 -12.47
CA VAL A 201 -21.43 12.94 -12.70
C VAL A 201 -22.35 12.41 -13.79
N LEU A 202 -21.79 11.94 -14.92
CA LEU A 202 -22.58 11.41 -16.03
C LEU A 202 -23.28 10.10 -15.66
N LEU A 203 -22.62 9.21 -14.92
CA LEU A 203 -23.26 7.98 -14.43
C LEU A 203 -24.43 8.27 -13.50
N ARG A 204 -24.25 9.23 -12.60
CA ARG A 204 -25.33 9.69 -11.72
C ARG A 204 -26.50 10.28 -12.52
N TYR A 205 -26.21 11.14 -13.49
CA TYR A 205 -27.21 11.71 -14.40
C TYR A 205 -28.05 10.64 -15.12
N PHE A 206 -27.43 9.57 -15.63
CA PHE A 206 -28.17 8.48 -16.28
C PHE A 206 -28.90 7.57 -15.29
N SER A 207 -28.46 7.48 -14.04
CA SER A 207 -29.16 6.73 -12.99
C SER A 207 -30.43 7.43 -12.51
N GLU A 208 -30.44 8.76 -12.48
CA GLU A 208 -31.59 9.58 -12.05
C GLU A 208 -32.64 9.77 -13.16
N LYS A 209 -32.30 9.44 -14.42
CA LYS A 209 -33.19 9.53 -15.59
C LYS A 209 -33.91 8.22 -15.96
N LYS A 210 -33.59 7.12 -15.29
CA LYS A 210 -34.29 5.83 -15.43
C LYS A 210 -35.50 5.77 -14.51
#